data_AF-A0A823A4Y5-F1
#
_entry.id   AF-A0A823A4Y5-F1
#
_cell.length_a   1.000
_cell.length_b   1.000
_cell.length_c   1.000
_cell.angle_alpha   90.00
_cell.angle_beta   90.00
_cell.angle_gamma   90.00
#
_symmetry.space_group_name_H-M   'P 1'
#
loop_
_entity.id
_entity.type
_entity.pdbx_description
1 polymer ?
#
loop_
_entity_poly.entity_id
_entity_poly.type
_entity_poly.pdbx_seq_one_letter_code
_entity_poly.pdbx_strand_id
1 'polypeptide(L)'
;MAFSKWVSLIFIFQLFWPMPISSDSSLSSKDLAEIPLNFLNLARKSELADWMIGIRRKIHENAELRLEEFETSALIRAELDKMGIPYKHPVAVTGIVGFIGTGGPPFVAIAAGMDALPMQVLLNFENFVGSIFVCSV
;
A
#
# COMPACT_ATOMS: atom_id res chain seq x y z
N MET A 1 -58.11 20.25 -7.86
CA MET A 1 -56.68 20.37 -8.21
C MET A 1 -55.81 20.70 -6.98
N ALA A 2 -55.98 20.01 -5.85
CA ALA A 2 -55.24 20.31 -4.60
C ALA A 2 -54.37 19.14 -4.10
N PHE A 3 -54.66 17.90 -4.53
CA PHE A 3 -53.99 16.70 -4.01
C PHE A 3 -52.58 16.50 -4.60
N SER A 4 -52.38 16.80 -5.88
CA SER A 4 -51.08 16.64 -6.56
C SER A 4 -50.00 17.60 -6.04
N LYS A 5 -50.39 18.80 -5.56
CA LYS A 5 -49.44 19.78 -5.01
C LYS A 5 -48.84 19.34 -3.66
N TRP A 6 -49.59 18.58 -2.86
CA TRP A 6 -49.09 18.07 -1.57
C TRP A 6 -48.13 16.89 -1.72
N VAL A 7 -48.38 16.01 -2.70
CA VAL A 7 -47.46 14.91 -3.02
C VAL A 7 -46.10 15.45 -3.49
N SER A 8 -46.11 16.53 -4.27
CA SER A 8 -44.88 17.19 -4.70
C SER A 8 -44.15 17.90 -3.55
N LEU A 9 -44.87 18.47 -2.58
CA LEU A 9 -44.29 19.14 -1.41
C LEU A 9 -43.64 18.14 -0.43
N ILE A 10 -44.24 16.95 -0.27
CA ILE A 10 -43.67 15.87 0.55
C ILE A 10 -42.38 15.33 -0.09
N PHE A 11 -42.36 15.15 -1.41
CA PHE A 11 -41.16 14.68 -2.13
C PHE A 11 -39.99 15.69 -2.05
N ILE A 12 -40.28 16.99 -2.08
CA ILE A 12 -39.25 18.03 -1.94
C ILE A 12 -38.70 18.08 -0.50
N PHE A 13 -39.54 17.82 0.51
CA PHE A 13 -39.09 17.78 1.91
C PHE A 13 -38.21 16.56 2.21
N GLN A 14 -38.41 15.44 1.49
CA GLN A 14 -37.59 14.23 1.60
C GLN A 14 -36.22 14.37 0.91
N LEU A 15 -36.06 15.32 -0.02
CA LEU A 15 -34.79 15.64 -0.68
C LEU A 15 -33.91 16.61 0.13
N PHE A 16 -34.49 17.28 1.14
CA PHE A 16 -33.81 18.32 1.92
C PHE A 16 -33.56 17.93 3.38
N TRP A 17 -33.86 16.69 3.77
CA TRP A 17 -33.41 16.18 5.07
C TRP A 17 -31.92 15.82 4.94
N PRO A 18 -31.00 16.56 5.58
CA PRO A 18 -29.62 16.11 5.64
C PRO A 18 -29.64 14.79 6.39
N MET A 19 -29.21 13.72 5.74
CA MET A 19 -28.81 12.52 6.46
C MET A 19 -27.68 12.96 7.39
N PRO A 20 -27.82 12.86 8.72
CA PRO A 20 -26.67 12.97 9.57
C PRO A 20 -25.80 11.75 9.24
N ILE A 21 -24.71 11.97 8.51
CA ILE A 21 -23.60 11.02 8.48
C ILE A 21 -22.94 11.14 9.86
N SER A 22 -23.58 10.54 10.86
CA SER A 22 -22.96 10.24 12.13
C SER A 22 -22.28 8.89 11.98
N SER A 23 -21.04 8.90 11.51
CA SER A 23 -20.14 7.77 11.68
C SER A 23 -19.69 7.76 13.14
N ASP A 24 -20.52 7.21 14.02
CA ASP A 24 -20.10 6.85 15.37
C ASP A 24 -19.13 5.67 15.26
N SER A 25 -17.83 5.97 15.17
CA SER A 25 -16.78 4.96 15.30
C SER A 25 -16.57 4.62 16.77
N SER A 26 -17.59 4.08 17.44
CA SER A 26 -17.39 3.40 18.72
C SER A 26 -16.85 2.01 18.44
N LEU A 27 -15.56 1.93 18.10
CA LEU A 27 -14.89 0.66 17.87
C LEU A 27 -14.90 -0.14 19.18
N SER A 28 -15.59 -1.28 19.21
CA SER A 28 -15.72 -2.10 20.42
C SER A 28 -14.37 -2.71 20.79
N SER A 29 -14.15 -3.00 22.06
CA SER A 29 -12.91 -3.63 22.54
C SER A 29 -12.62 -4.97 21.86
N LYS A 30 -13.66 -5.67 21.39
CA LYS A 30 -13.56 -6.88 20.59
C LYS A 30 -13.06 -6.60 19.16
N ASP A 31 -13.59 -5.57 18.53
CA ASP A 31 -13.20 -5.17 17.18
C ASP A 31 -11.71 -4.79 17.14
N LEU A 32 -11.21 -4.11 18.18
CA LEU A 32 -9.78 -3.75 18.30
C LEU A 32 -8.87 -4.99 18.42
N ALA A 33 -9.31 -6.04 19.12
CA ALA A 33 -8.55 -7.27 19.27
C ALA A 33 -8.53 -8.11 17.98
N GLU A 34 -9.54 -7.94 17.12
CA GLU A 34 -9.64 -8.65 15.84
C GLU A 34 -8.83 -7.99 14.71
N ILE A 35 -8.50 -6.69 14.82
CA ILE A 35 -7.72 -5.96 13.80
C ILE A 35 -6.40 -6.69 13.45
N PRO A 36 -5.52 -7.05 14.41
CA PRO A 36 -4.25 -7.69 14.09
C PRO A 36 -4.46 -9.06 13.43
N LEU A 37 -5.44 -9.83 13.90
CA LEU A 37 -5.72 -11.16 13.36
C LEU A 37 -6.26 -11.08 11.93
N ASN A 38 -7.19 -10.16 11.67
CA ASN A 38 -7.74 -9.92 10.34
C ASN A 38 -6.65 -9.42 9.38
N PHE A 39 -5.80 -8.50 9.83
CA PHE A 39 -4.65 -8.02 9.06
C PHE A 39 -3.69 -9.17 8.69
N LEU A 40 -3.32 -10.02 9.67
CA LEU A 40 -2.45 -11.18 9.43
C LEU A 40 -3.09 -12.20 8.47
N ASN A 41 -4.39 -12.42 8.59
CA ASN A 41 -5.11 -13.32 7.69
C ASN A 41 -5.18 -12.76 6.26
N LEU A 42 -5.36 -11.45 6.11
CA LEU A 42 -5.27 -10.77 4.81
C LEU A 42 -3.87 -10.91 4.22
N ALA A 43 -2.82 -10.67 5.01
CA ALA A 43 -1.42 -10.82 4.60
C ALA A 43 -1.06 -12.24 4.14
N ARG A 44 -1.75 -13.27 4.68
CA ARG A 44 -1.54 -14.68 4.32
C ARG A 44 -2.32 -15.13 3.08
N LYS A 45 -3.25 -14.33 2.54
CA LYS A 45 -3.98 -14.71 1.33
C LYS A 45 -3.00 -15.02 0.21
N SER A 46 -3.20 -16.16 -0.47
CA SER A 46 -2.26 -16.67 -1.47
C SER A 46 -1.95 -15.65 -2.55
N GLU A 47 -2.96 -14.95 -3.06
CA GLU A 47 -2.79 -13.89 -4.06
C GLU A 47 -1.81 -12.79 -3.62
N LEU A 48 -1.96 -12.30 -2.39
CA LEU A 48 -1.08 -11.27 -1.85
C LEU A 48 0.32 -11.82 -1.56
N ALA A 49 0.40 -13.05 -1.03
CA ALA A 49 1.66 -13.73 -0.79
C ALA A 49 2.45 -13.97 -2.08
N ASP A 50 1.78 -14.44 -3.14
CA ASP A 50 2.37 -14.70 -4.45
C ASP A 50 2.84 -13.39 -5.10
N TRP A 51 2.06 -12.31 -4.98
CA TRP A 51 2.48 -10.98 -5.41
C TRP A 51 3.73 -10.50 -4.65
N MET A 52 3.75 -10.59 -3.31
CA MET A 52 4.92 -10.22 -2.49
C MET A 52 6.17 -11.02 -2.88
N ILE A 53 6.02 -12.34 -3.07
CA ILE A 53 7.11 -13.22 -3.52
C ILE A 53 7.60 -12.80 -4.90
N GLY A 54 6.69 -12.47 -5.82
CA GLY A 54 7.01 -12.00 -7.15
C GLY A 54 7.81 -10.69 -7.15
N ILE A 55 7.40 -9.71 -6.36
CA ILE A 55 8.13 -8.44 -6.18
C ILE A 55 9.52 -8.71 -5.59
N ARG A 56 9.60 -9.51 -4.51
CA ARG A 56 10.88 -9.87 -3.89
C ARG A 56 11.84 -10.52 -4.89
N ARG A 57 11.35 -11.47 -5.70
CA ARG A 57 12.17 -12.16 -6.72
C ARG A 57 12.72 -11.18 -7.75
N LYS A 58 11.88 -10.27 -8.28
CA LYS A 58 12.33 -9.24 -9.23
C LYS A 58 13.45 -8.38 -8.65
N ILE A 59 13.32 -7.94 -7.40
CA ILE A 59 14.34 -7.14 -6.73
C ILE A 59 15.63 -7.95 -6.51
N HIS A 60 15.52 -9.22 -6.14
CA HIS A 60 16.71 -10.08 -5.93
C HIS A 60 17.40 -10.46 -7.25
N GLU A 61 16.66 -10.61 -8.35
CA GLU A 61 17.20 -10.90 -9.68
C GLU A 61 17.97 -9.72 -10.27
N ASN A 62 17.56 -8.48 -9.95
CA ASN A 62 18.22 -7.25 -10.34
C ASN A 62 18.58 -6.40 -9.11
N ALA A 63 19.44 -6.95 -8.26
CA ALA A 63 19.84 -6.29 -7.03
C ALA A 63 20.85 -5.15 -7.34
N GLU A 64 20.44 -3.91 -7.05
CA GLU A 64 21.19 -2.69 -7.34
C GLU A 64 21.97 -2.17 -6.12
N LEU A 65 23.07 -1.46 -6.35
CA LEU A 65 23.88 -0.87 -5.28
C LEU A 65 23.27 0.43 -4.76
N ARG A 66 23.82 0.87 -3.63
CA ARG A 66 23.49 2.14 -2.99
C ARG A 66 23.51 3.31 -3.97
N LEU A 67 22.41 4.06 -4.03
CA LEU A 67 22.16 5.23 -4.89
C LEU A 67 22.07 4.91 -6.40
N GLU A 68 22.09 3.64 -6.76
CA GLU A 68 21.97 3.14 -8.14
C GLU A 68 20.68 2.32 -8.34
N GLU A 69 19.74 2.38 -7.39
CA GLU A 69 18.50 1.60 -7.35
C GLU A 69 17.42 2.15 -8.30
N PHE A 70 17.77 2.37 -9.58
CA PHE A 70 16.88 2.99 -10.56
C PHE A 70 15.71 2.07 -10.94
N GLU A 71 15.98 0.79 -11.19
CA GLU A 71 14.97 -0.20 -11.54
C GLU A 71 14.11 -0.58 -10.34
N THR A 72 14.72 -0.71 -9.16
CA THR A 72 14.01 -0.97 -7.90
C THR A 72 13.08 0.20 -7.56
N SER A 73 13.58 1.44 -7.70
CA SER A 73 12.76 2.65 -7.53
C SER A 73 11.61 2.71 -8.55
N ALA A 74 11.86 2.37 -9.81
CA ALA A 74 10.84 2.31 -10.85
C ALA A 74 9.76 1.26 -10.55
N LEU A 75 10.16 0.07 -10.08
CA LEU A 75 9.24 -0.99 -9.68
C LEU A 75 8.33 -0.54 -8.54
N ILE A 76 8.90 0.06 -7.49
CA ILE A 76 8.12 0.54 -6.33
C ILE A 76 7.12 1.61 -6.77
N ARG A 77 7.54 2.58 -7.59
CA ARG A 77 6.64 3.61 -8.13
C ARG A 77 5.48 3.01 -8.93
N ALA A 78 5.76 2.03 -9.79
CA ALA A 78 4.72 1.36 -10.56
C ALA A 78 3.72 0.60 -9.68
N GLU A 79 4.16 -0.04 -8.59
CA GLU A 79 3.25 -0.68 -7.64
C GLU A 79 2.43 0.34 -6.83
N LEU A 80 3.04 1.46 -6.41
CA LEU A 80 2.32 2.55 -5.75
C LEU A 80 1.27 3.18 -6.67
N ASP A 81 1.60 3.38 -7.94
CA ASP A 81 0.67 3.89 -8.97
C ASP A 81 -0.53 2.94 -9.15
N LYS A 82 -0.29 1.62 -9.22
CA LYS A 82 -1.36 0.60 -9.30
C LYS A 82 -2.29 0.64 -8.09
N MET A 83 -1.74 0.90 -6.91
CA MET A 83 -2.51 1.02 -5.66
C MET A 83 -3.18 2.39 -5.49
N GLY A 84 -2.86 3.36 -6.36
CA GLY A 84 -3.36 4.73 -6.24
C GLY A 84 -2.78 5.48 -5.04
N ILE A 85 -1.58 5.12 -4.58
CA ILE A 85 -0.94 5.74 -3.42
C ILE A 85 -0.11 6.93 -3.91
N PRO A 86 -0.39 8.17 -3.45
CA PRO A 86 0.43 9.32 -3.80
C PRO A 86 1.81 9.21 -3.15
N TYR A 87 2.85 9.58 -3.90
CA TYR A 87 4.23 9.57 -3.42
C TYR A 87 5.04 10.76 -3.93
N LYS A 88 6.17 11.01 -3.26
CA LYS A 88 7.20 11.96 -3.67
C LYS A 88 8.45 11.21 -4.14
N HIS A 89 8.93 11.56 -5.32
CA HIS A 89 10.18 11.10 -5.92
C HIS A 89 10.70 12.19 -6.89
N PRO A 90 12.02 12.40 -7.02
CA PRO A 90 13.10 11.72 -6.31
C PRO A 90 13.35 12.28 -4.90
N VAL A 91 13.77 11.41 -3.98
CA VAL A 91 14.30 11.76 -2.65
C VAL A 91 15.65 11.07 -2.48
N ALA A 92 16.73 11.83 -2.23
CA ALA A 92 18.08 11.26 -2.16
C ALA A 92 18.43 10.37 -3.38
N VAL A 93 18.26 10.92 -4.59
CA VAL A 93 18.48 10.25 -5.89
C VAL A 93 17.36 9.25 -6.25
N THR A 94 17.30 8.09 -5.62
CA THR A 94 16.41 6.97 -5.97
C THR A 94 15.26 6.76 -4.99
N GLY A 95 15.34 7.35 -3.79
CA GLY A 95 14.36 7.19 -2.72
C GLY A 95 12.96 7.72 -3.05
N ILE A 96 11.99 7.16 -2.33
CA ILE A 96 10.55 7.38 -2.52
C ILE A 96 9.91 7.56 -1.13
N VAL A 97 8.95 8.49 -1.02
CA VAL A 97 8.12 8.65 0.19
C VAL A 97 6.65 8.57 -0.22
N GLY A 98 5.96 7.50 0.19
CA GLY A 98 4.53 7.30 -0.04
C GLY A 98 3.67 7.83 1.11
N PHE A 99 2.44 8.26 0.81
CA PHE A 99 1.52 8.83 1.80
C PHE A 99 0.19 8.06 1.81
N ILE A 100 -0.21 7.56 2.98
CA ILE A 100 -1.48 6.86 3.20
C ILE A 100 -2.15 7.49 4.42
N GLY A 101 -3.44 7.82 4.31
CA GLY A 101 -4.25 8.37 5.41
C GLY A 101 -4.84 9.75 5.09
N THR A 102 -5.08 10.55 6.13
CA THR A 102 -5.82 11.82 6.04
C THR A 102 -5.01 13.01 5.52
N GLY A 103 -3.68 12.89 5.45
CA GLY A 103 -2.78 13.99 5.06
C GLY A 103 -2.48 15.00 6.19
N GLY A 104 -2.98 14.77 7.40
CA GLY A 104 -2.73 15.59 8.58
C GLY A 104 -2.13 14.79 9.75
N PRO A 105 -1.63 15.47 10.80
CA PRO A 105 -1.06 14.80 11.97
C PRO A 105 -2.11 14.00 12.77
N PRO A 106 -1.71 12.98 13.55
CA PRO A 106 -0.33 12.51 13.76
C PRO A 106 0.19 11.67 12.58
N PHE A 107 1.51 11.76 12.32
CA PHE A 107 2.18 10.97 11.28
C PHE A 107 2.96 9.81 11.88
N VAL A 108 2.85 8.64 11.26
CA VAL A 108 3.67 7.45 11.55
C VAL A 108 4.39 7.06 10.26
N ALA A 109 5.69 6.77 10.36
CA ALA A 109 6.51 6.38 9.21
C ALA A 109 6.98 4.92 9.33
N ILE A 110 6.92 4.20 8.22
CA ILE A 110 7.54 2.88 8.04
C ILE A 110 8.68 3.07 7.03
N ALA A 111 9.88 2.60 7.37
CA ALA A 111 11.07 2.74 6.53
C ALA A 111 11.61 1.36 6.13
N ALA A 112 12.03 1.23 4.87
CA ALA A 112 12.66 0.04 4.31
C ALA A 112 13.87 0.47 3.46
N GLY A 113 14.96 -0.32 3.53
CA GLY A 113 16.14 -0.15 2.67
C GLY A 113 15.90 -0.77 1.30
N MET A 114 16.55 -0.22 0.27
CA MET A 114 16.45 -0.72 -1.10
C MET A 114 17.80 -1.21 -1.66
N ASP A 115 18.92 -0.82 -1.04
CA ASP A 115 20.26 -1.13 -1.55
C ASP A 115 20.67 -2.58 -1.27
N ALA A 116 21.34 -3.18 -2.26
CA ALA A 116 22.03 -4.44 -2.11
C ALA A 116 23.50 -4.23 -1.70
N LEU A 117 24.07 -5.23 -1.02
CA LEU A 117 25.48 -5.24 -0.65
C LEU A 117 26.33 -5.86 -1.76
N PRO A 118 27.53 -5.32 -2.06
CA PRO A 118 28.43 -5.84 -3.08
C PRO A 118 29.11 -7.14 -2.60
N MET A 119 28.37 -8.23 -2.58
CA MET A 119 28.84 -9.56 -2.19
C MET A 119 28.31 -10.62 -3.15
N GLN A 120 29.19 -11.50 -3.60
CA GLN A 120 28.82 -12.68 -4.37
C GLN A 120 28.16 -13.72 -3.45
N VAL A 121 26.87 -13.98 -3.63
CA VAL A 121 26.23 -15.14 -2.99
C VAL A 121 26.44 -16.37 -3.88
N LEU A 122 27.02 -17.42 -3.30
CA LEU A 122 27.06 -18.76 -3.92
C LEU A 122 25.77 -19.49 -3.57
N LEU A 123 24.79 -19.45 -4.47
CA LEU A 123 23.60 -20.27 -4.37
C LEU A 123 23.67 -21.41 -5.38
N ASN A 124 23.75 -22.66 -4.87
CA ASN A 124 23.64 -23.85 -5.71
C ASN A 124 22.17 -24.14 -5.98
N PHE A 125 21.61 -23.57 -7.04
CA PHE A 125 20.35 -24.01 -7.63
C PHE A 125 20.62 -24.47 -9.06
N GLU A 126 19.95 -25.55 -9.49
CA GLU A 126 20.23 -26.25 -10.75
C GLU A 126 20.10 -25.39 -12.03
N ASN A 127 19.64 -24.13 -11.95
CA ASN A 127 19.41 -23.26 -13.10
C ASN A 127 19.87 -21.80 -12.94
N PHE A 128 20.75 -21.46 -11.99
CA PHE A 128 21.23 -20.07 -11.86
C PHE A 128 22.77 -19.99 -11.86
N VAL A 129 23.32 -19.43 -12.93
CA VAL A 129 24.74 -19.04 -13.01
C VAL A 129 24.78 -17.51 -13.05
N GLY A 130 24.88 -16.88 -11.88
CA GLY A 130 24.93 -15.42 -11.77
C GLY A 130 25.35 -14.92 -10.39
N SER A 131 25.80 -13.67 -10.34
CA SER A 131 26.10 -12.93 -9.12
C SER A 131 24.81 -12.44 -8.48
N ILE A 132 24.36 -13.11 -7.42
CA ILE A 132 23.27 -12.60 -6.58
C ILE A 132 23.91 -11.75 -5.51
N PHE A 133 23.52 -10.47 -5.42
CA PHE A 133 23.88 -9.60 -4.32
C PHE A 133 22.95 -9.87 -3.12
N VAL A 134 23.47 -9.77 -1.90
CA VAL A 134 22.63 -9.88 -0.70
C VAL A 134 21.75 -8.63 -0.62
N CYS A 135 20.44 -8.82 -0.82
CA CYS A 135 19.46 -7.76 -0.67
C CYS A 135 18.79 -7.90 0.71
N SER A 136 18.80 -6.83 1.50
CA SER A 136 18.13 -6.78 2.82
C SER A 136 16.72 -6.22 2.63
N VAL A 137 15.83 -6.96 1.96
CA VAL A 137 14.40 -6.60 1.85
C VAL A 137 13.57 -7.45 2.80
#